data_AF-A0AA36J3F1-F1
#
_entry.id   AF-A0AA36J3F1-F1
#
_cell.length_a   1.000
_cell.length_b   1.000
_cell.length_c   1.000
_cell.angle_alpha   90.00
_cell.angle_beta   90.00
_cell.angle_gamma   90.00
#
_symmetry.space_group_name_H-M   'P 1'
#
loop_
_entity.id
_entity.type
_entity.pdbx_description
1 polymer ?
#
loop_
_entity_poly.entity_id
_entity_poly.type
_entity_poly.pdbx_seq_one_letter_code
_entity_poly.pdbx_strand_id
1 'polypeptide(L)'
;MLWVSRPVTMRPSCCAKCKLEGMVDIKHPRCNCGRAQPAFGMPEDARASCCAKCKLEGMVDIKNPRCNCGRAQPAFGMPEDARASCCAECKLDGMVDIRSRRCNCGRARPCFGMPEDAWPSCCAKCKVEGMVDILHPKCFVCGTRASYPDAAGKPRQLCAAHSSAVGAHVLSSPSWSRAASDCFDLLEEAQGFDYRFRRRFDEEAGAWSGEEFAGLVPDRAFRPDAHDPQRREIVEFLGNYYHGFPPKHPQHLSFTCVGGKTSPELHCETFERLDLFLEQGLRVFYVWEHEFTEWQKLAATGEAPPISRILRRHTQRSSKARRTAKKSAKTAAAAAKRHAS
;
A
#
# COMPACT_ATOMS: atom_id res chain seq x y z
N MET A 1 17.25 -4.56 -4.71
CA MET A 1 18.08 -4.19 -3.54
C MET A 1 17.62 -2.81 -3.08
N LEU A 2 17.10 -2.71 -1.85
CA LEU A 2 16.51 -1.46 -1.32
C LEU A 2 17.16 -1.12 0.04
N TRP A 3 17.44 0.17 0.30
CA TRP A 3 18.38 0.60 1.35
C TRP A 3 17.78 1.68 2.30
N VAL A 4 18.29 1.85 3.54
CA VAL A 4 17.80 2.83 4.55
C VAL A 4 18.91 3.32 5.52
N SER A 5 18.70 4.45 6.21
CA SER A 5 19.44 4.93 7.41
C SER A 5 18.61 4.73 8.70
N ARG A 6 19.24 4.44 9.87
CA ARG A 6 18.57 4.08 11.16
C ARG A 6 17.79 5.29 11.74
N PRO A 7 16.60 5.15 12.40
CA PRO A 7 16.12 3.99 13.17
C PRO A 7 14.60 3.56 13.04
N VAL A 8 14.26 2.50 13.80
CA VAL A 8 12.98 1.86 14.26
C VAL A 8 11.92 1.36 13.27
N THR A 9 11.77 1.88 12.05
CA THR A 9 10.91 1.21 11.05
C THR A 9 11.67 1.00 9.75
N MET A 10 12.24 -0.21 9.58
CA MET A 10 13.01 -0.54 8.37
C MET A 10 12.08 -0.78 7.18
N ARG A 11 11.49 0.29 6.66
CA ARG A 11 10.83 0.31 5.35
C ARG A 11 11.86 0.70 4.29
N PRO A 12 11.93 -0.03 3.17
CA PRO A 12 12.92 0.29 2.15
C PRO A 12 12.61 1.64 1.49
N SER A 13 13.55 2.58 1.48
CA SER A 13 13.31 3.95 1.01
C SER A 13 13.85 4.22 -0.40
N CYS A 14 14.89 3.53 -0.85
CA CYS A 14 15.49 3.76 -2.16
C CYS A 14 16.07 2.48 -2.79
N CYS A 15 16.28 2.48 -4.11
CA CYS A 15 16.93 1.36 -4.81
C CYS A 15 18.47 1.45 -4.80
N ALA A 16 19.16 0.37 -5.17
CA ALA A 16 20.63 0.33 -5.21
C ALA A 16 21.27 1.44 -6.06
N LYS A 17 20.58 1.93 -7.10
CA LYS A 17 21.06 3.04 -7.94
C LYS A 17 20.90 4.42 -7.27
N CYS A 18 20.10 4.50 -6.21
CA CYS A 18 19.74 5.73 -5.48
C CYS A 18 20.23 5.69 -4.02
N LYS A 19 21.12 4.74 -3.69
CA LYS A 19 21.72 4.59 -2.37
C LYS A 19 22.64 5.80 -2.09
N LEU A 20 22.46 6.45 -0.94
CA LEU A 20 23.39 7.44 -0.40
C LEU A 20 24.41 6.78 0.54
N GLU A 21 25.51 7.48 0.82
CA GLU A 21 26.55 7.02 1.76
C GLU A 21 25.94 6.78 3.15
N GLY A 22 26.33 5.66 3.79
CA GLY A 22 25.76 5.22 5.07
C GLY A 22 24.44 4.43 5.01
N MET A 23 23.78 4.32 3.85
CA MET A 23 22.57 3.50 3.72
C MET A 23 22.88 1.99 3.62
N VAL A 24 22.06 1.14 4.26
CA VAL A 24 22.26 -0.33 4.32
C VAL A 24 21.17 -1.10 3.58
N ASP A 25 21.52 -2.19 2.87
CA ASP A 25 20.55 -3.02 2.13
C ASP A 25 19.79 -3.85 3.14
N ILE A 26 18.52 -3.52 3.31
CA ILE A 26 17.65 -4.23 4.26
C ILE A 26 16.89 -5.38 3.61
N LYS A 27 16.86 -5.46 2.27
CA LYS A 27 16.23 -6.57 1.53
C LYS A 27 17.17 -7.76 1.41
N HIS A 28 18.47 -7.52 1.26
CA HIS A 28 19.50 -8.56 1.15
C HIS A 28 20.59 -8.31 2.20
N PRO A 29 20.28 -8.45 3.50
CA PRO A 29 21.26 -8.20 4.55
C PRO A 29 22.50 -9.05 4.32
N ARG A 30 23.68 -8.47 4.47
CA ARG A 30 24.94 -9.21 4.43
C ARG A 30 25.46 -9.37 5.85
N CYS A 31 26.11 -10.49 6.12
CA CYS A 31 26.91 -10.63 7.34
C CYS A 31 27.98 -9.53 7.39
N ASN A 32 28.44 -9.17 8.58
CA ASN A 32 29.50 -8.18 8.80
C ASN A 32 30.77 -8.44 7.96
N CYS A 33 31.06 -9.69 7.60
CA CYS A 33 32.18 -10.02 6.70
C CYS A 33 31.92 -9.74 5.20
N GLY A 34 30.72 -9.29 4.81
CA GLY A 34 30.34 -8.97 3.43
C GLY A 34 30.16 -10.16 2.47
N ARG A 35 30.66 -11.35 2.84
CA ARG A 35 30.80 -12.50 1.93
C ARG A 35 29.54 -13.38 1.77
N ALA A 36 28.63 -13.36 2.74
CA ALA A 36 27.46 -14.24 2.73
C ALA A 36 26.23 -13.59 3.36
N GLN A 37 25.05 -14.10 3.00
CA GLN A 37 23.81 -13.80 3.70
C GLN A 37 23.90 -14.34 5.14
N PRO A 38 23.46 -13.57 6.16
CA PRO A 38 23.46 -14.05 7.52
C PRO A 38 22.38 -15.12 7.70
N ALA A 39 22.69 -16.14 8.49
CA ALA A 39 21.79 -17.22 8.88
C ALA A 39 21.79 -17.45 10.40
N PHE A 40 22.85 -17.03 11.08
CA PHE A 40 23.05 -17.19 12.52
C PHE A 40 22.79 -15.88 13.26
N GLY A 41 22.23 -15.97 14.46
CA GLY A 41 22.05 -14.87 15.43
C GLY A 41 21.81 -15.42 16.82
N MET A 42 21.55 -14.56 17.80
CA MET A 42 21.20 -15.00 19.16
C MET A 42 19.79 -15.63 19.20
N PRO A 43 19.47 -16.50 20.18
CA PRO A 43 18.19 -17.20 20.23
C PRO A 43 16.96 -16.28 20.16
N GLU A 44 17.01 -15.15 20.86
CA GLU A 44 15.96 -14.12 20.87
C GLU A 44 15.94 -13.19 19.63
N ASP A 45 16.93 -13.29 18.74
CA ASP A 45 16.99 -12.39 17.58
C ASP A 45 15.83 -12.67 16.60
N ALA A 46 15.16 -11.60 16.18
CA ALA A 46 14.16 -11.64 15.13
C ALA A 46 14.79 -11.91 13.74
N ARG A 47 16.08 -11.58 13.56
CA ARG A 47 16.80 -11.68 12.29
C ARG A 47 18.26 -12.12 12.52
N ALA A 48 18.76 -12.98 11.64
CA ALA A 48 20.16 -13.36 11.62
C ALA A 48 21.08 -12.17 11.27
N SER A 49 22.24 -12.12 11.94
CA SER A 49 23.28 -11.10 11.77
C SER A 49 24.60 -11.67 11.23
N CYS A 50 24.87 -12.96 11.46
CA CYS A 50 26.12 -13.63 11.13
C CYS A 50 25.95 -14.77 10.12
N CYS A 51 26.96 -15.00 9.27
CA CYS A 51 27.04 -16.20 8.44
C CYS A 51 27.68 -17.35 9.22
N ALA A 52 27.63 -18.58 8.69
CA ALA A 52 28.21 -19.75 9.35
C ALA A 52 29.70 -19.61 9.74
N LYS A 53 30.48 -18.88 8.92
CA LYS A 53 31.91 -18.63 9.16
C LYS A 53 32.19 -17.51 10.18
N CYS A 54 31.19 -16.70 10.49
CA CYS A 54 31.29 -15.58 11.42
C CYS A 54 30.35 -15.76 12.62
N LYS A 55 29.80 -16.96 12.82
CA LYS A 55 28.99 -17.26 14.00
C LYS A 55 29.87 -17.16 15.24
N LEU A 56 29.35 -16.53 16.28
CA LEU A 56 29.97 -16.52 17.60
C LEU A 56 29.40 -17.65 18.45
N GLU A 57 30.04 -17.91 19.58
CA GLU A 57 29.51 -18.83 20.59
C GLU A 57 28.13 -18.36 21.06
N GLY A 58 27.20 -19.31 21.27
CA GLY A 58 25.81 -19.02 21.61
C GLY A 58 24.88 -18.68 20.42
N MET A 59 25.41 -18.42 19.21
CA MET A 59 24.56 -18.14 18.05
C MET A 59 23.94 -19.41 17.43
N VAL A 60 22.65 -19.33 17.11
CA VAL A 60 21.86 -20.41 16.48
C VAL A 60 21.49 -20.06 15.04
N ASP A 61 21.26 -21.06 14.20
CA ASP A 61 20.73 -20.85 12.84
C ASP A 61 19.25 -20.44 12.92
N ILE A 62 18.97 -19.16 12.68
CA ILE A 62 17.63 -18.57 12.71
C ILE A 62 16.89 -18.85 11.40
N LYS A 63 17.61 -19.01 10.28
CA LYS A 63 16.99 -19.25 8.96
C LYS A 63 16.56 -20.70 8.79
N ASN A 64 17.38 -21.64 9.25
CA ASN A 64 17.14 -23.08 9.15
C ASN A 64 17.34 -23.74 10.52
N PRO A 65 16.50 -23.42 11.52
CA PRO A 65 16.67 -23.93 12.87
C PRO A 65 16.65 -25.46 12.89
N ARG A 66 17.56 -26.07 13.64
CA ARG A 66 17.56 -27.52 13.86
C ARG A 66 17.16 -27.79 15.30
N CYS A 67 16.51 -28.93 15.53
CA CYS A 67 16.32 -29.44 16.87
C CYS A 67 17.69 -29.65 17.54
N ASN A 68 17.73 -29.62 18.88
CA ASN A 68 18.97 -29.85 19.64
C ASN A 68 19.68 -31.18 19.32
N CYS A 69 18.96 -32.19 18.82
CA CYS A 69 19.54 -33.45 18.35
C CYS A 69 20.23 -33.36 16.97
N GLY A 70 20.09 -32.24 16.25
CA GLY A 70 20.67 -32.01 14.92
C GLY A 70 19.99 -32.73 13.74
N ARG A 71 19.14 -33.73 14.01
CA ARG A 71 18.59 -34.66 13.01
C ARG A 71 17.43 -34.10 12.20
N ALA A 72 16.61 -33.24 12.80
CA ALA A 72 15.37 -32.77 12.20
C ALA A 72 15.11 -31.27 12.45
N GLN A 73 14.26 -30.69 11.60
CA GLN A 73 13.67 -29.38 11.85
C GLN A 73 12.72 -29.45 13.04
N PRO A 74 12.75 -28.49 13.98
CA PRO A 74 11.86 -28.50 15.12
C PRO A 74 10.43 -28.15 14.68
N ALA A 75 9.46 -28.85 15.24
CA ALA A 75 8.02 -28.62 15.01
C ALA A 75 7.24 -28.45 16.32
N PHE A 76 7.78 -28.95 17.43
CA PHE A 76 7.19 -28.94 18.75
C PHE A 76 7.78 -27.81 19.60
N GLY A 77 6.93 -27.17 20.40
CA GLY A 77 7.27 -26.15 21.39
C GLY A 77 6.16 -26.05 22.43
N MET A 78 6.31 -25.18 23.42
CA MET A 78 5.24 -24.89 24.37
C MET A 78 4.09 -24.15 23.68
N PRO A 79 2.84 -24.20 24.21
CA PRO A 79 1.67 -23.61 23.57
C PRO A 79 1.81 -22.12 23.20
N GLU A 80 2.54 -21.38 24.01
CA GLU A 80 2.83 -19.94 23.85
C GLU A 80 4.12 -19.62 23.11
N ASP A 81 4.92 -20.62 22.75
CA ASP A 81 6.14 -20.40 22.00
C ASP A 81 5.83 -19.85 20.60
N ALA A 82 6.54 -18.78 20.22
CA ALA A 82 6.49 -18.24 18.87
C ALA A 82 7.26 -19.12 17.85
N ARG A 83 8.18 -19.98 18.33
CA ARG A 83 9.06 -20.81 17.49
C ARG A 83 9.22 -22.20 18.11
N ALA A 84 9.20 -23.23 17.25
CA ALA A 84 9.43 -24.60 17.68
C ALA A 84 10.91 -24.82 18.02
N SER A 85 11.17 -25.57 19.08
CA SER A 85 12.52 -25.89 19.58
C SER A 85 12.86 -27.39 19.44
N CYS A 86 11.85 -28.26 19.45
CA CYS A 86 12.04 -29.71 19.43
C CYS A 86 11.45 -30.39 18.18
N CYS A 87 12.07 -31.48 17.72
CA CYS A 87 11.45 -32.42 16.79
C CYS A 87 10.52 -33.39 17.53
N ALA A 88 9.78 -34.21 16.79
CA ALA A 88 8.84 -35.18 17.36
C ALA A 88 9.51 -36.18 18.35
N GLU A 89 10.76 -36.58 18.07
CA GLU A 89 11.53 -37.52 18.89
C GLU A 89 12.12 -36.88 20.16
N CYS A 90 12.29 -35.56 20.16
CA CYS A 90 12.88 -34.81 21.26
C CYS A 90 11.86 -33.92 21.99
N LYS A 91 10.57 -34.08 21.69
CA LYS A 91 9.52 -33.32 22.38
C LYS A 91 9.48 -33.72 23.85
N LEU A 92 9.31 -32.74 24.72
CA LEU A 92 9.07 -32.96 26.14
C LEU A 92 7.56 -32.99 26.41
N ASP A 93 7.18 -33.45 27.60
CA ASP A 93 5.79 -33.42 28.01
C ASP A 93 5.26 -31.98 28.05
N GLY A 94 4.00 -31.80 27.66
CA GLY A 94 3.39 -30.48 27.47
C GLY A 94 3.73 -29.76 26.15
N MET A 95 4.70 -30.23 25.36
CA MET A 95 4.99 -29.61 24.05
C MET A 95 3.97 -30.02 22.98
N VAL A 96 3.51 -29.05 22.20
CA VAL A 96 2.55 -29.21 21.10
C VAL A 96 3.20 -28.89 19.75
N ASP A 97 2.68 -29.49 18.67
CA ASP A 97 3.12 -29.14 17.32
C ASP A 97 2.62 -27.73 16.97
N ILE A 98 3.50 -26.74 17.07
CA ILE A 98 3.17 -25.34 16.81
C ILE A 98 3.31 -24.97 15.32
N ARG A 99 3.98 -25.80 14.50
CA ARG A 99 4.09 -25.58 13.04
C ARG A 99 2.85 -26.10 12.30
N SER A 100 2.31 -27.22 12.75
CA SER A 100 1.17 -27.91 12.14
C SER A 100 0.05 -28.12 13.13
N ARG A 101 -0.29 -27.08 13.90
CA ARG A 101 -1.38 -27.09 14.89
C ARG A 101 -2.64 -27.73 14.30
N ARG A 102 -3.17 -28.73 14.99
CA ARG A 102 -4.44 -29.38 14.69
C ARG A 102 -5.40 -29.11 15.84
N CYS A 103 -6.69 -29.03 15.51
CA CYS A 103 -7.73 -29.07 16.53
C CYS A 103 -7.64 -30.39 17.31
N ASN A 104 -8.11 -30.40 18.56
CA ASN A 104 -8.17 -31.58 19.44
C ASN A 104 -8.83 -32.81 18.78
N CYS A 105 -9.72 -32.60 17.81
CA CYS A 105 -10.34 -33.70 17.06
C CYS A 105 -9.44 -34.30 15.95
N GLY A 106 -8.23 -33.78 15.72
CA GLY A 106 -7.24 -34.24 14.74
C GLY A 106 -7.58 -33.96 13.27
N ARG A 107 -8.81 -33.54 12.96
CA ARG A 107 -9.37 -33.53 11.60
C ARG A 107 -9.15 -32.23 10.82
N ALA A 108 -8.93 -31.11 11.50
CA ALA A 108 -8.84 -29.81 10.85
C ALA A 108 -7.85 -28.88 11.57
N ARG A 109 -7.39 -27.85 10.85
CA ARG A 109 -6.67 -26.72 11.46
C ARG A 109 -7.63 -25.93 12.35
N PRO A 110 -7.19 -25.51 13.54
CA PRO A 110 -8.03 -24.69 14.41
C PRO A 110 -8.14 -23.27 13.86
N CYS A 111 -9.32 -22.67 14.00
CA CYS A 111 -9.58 -21.26 13.70
C CYS A 111 -10.40 -20.55 14.79
N PHE A 112 -10.97 -21.31 15.73
CA PHE A 112 -11.72 -20.80 16.88
C PHE A 112 -10.91 -20.89 18.18
N GLY A 113 -11.07 -19.88 19.04
CA GLY A 113 -10.54 -19.84 20.41
C GLY A 113 -11.31 -18.81 21.24
N MET A 114 -10.91 -18.58 22.48
CA MET A 114 -11.50 -17.53 23.31
C MET A 114 -11.06 -16.13 22.83
N PRO A 115 -11.81 -15.06 23.15
CA PRO A 115 -11.49 -13.71 22.68
C PRO A 115 -10.08 -13.22 23.00
N GLU A 116 -9.54 -13.66 24.15
CA GLU A 116 -8.21 -13.28 24.64
C GLU A 116 -7.09 -14.19 24.09
N ASP A 117 -7.43 -15.29 23.41
CA ASP A 117 -6.45 -16.27 22.96
C ASP A 117 -5.58 -15.70 21.83
N ALA A 118 -4.26 -15.81 21.98
CA ALA A 118 -3.34 -15.46 20.90
C ALA A 118 -3.44 -16.40 19.69
N TRP A 119 -3.89 -17.65 19.92
CA TRP A 119 -3.95 -18.70 18.91
C TRP A 119 -5.22 -19.55 19.03
N PRO A 120 -5.84 -19.96 17.91
CA PRO A 120 -7.00 -20.83 17.95
C PRO A 120 -6.64 -22.26 18.38
N SER A 121 -7.54 -22.89 19.13
CA SER A 121 -7.44 -24.27 19.63
C SER A 121 -8.46 -25.22 19.00
N CYS A 122 -9.60 -24.69 18.52
CA CYS A 122 -10.69 -25.48 17.96
C CYS A 122 -10.96 -25.20 16.49
N CYS A 123 -11.45 -26.21 15.76
CA CYS A 123 -12.02 -26.02 14.44
C CYS A 123 -13.50 -25.63 14.56
N ALA A 124 -14.12 -25.21 13.45
CA ALA A 124 -15.53 -24.80 13.42
C ALA A 124 -16.51 -25.85 13.97
N LYS A 125 -16.20 -27.14 13.83
CA LYS A 125 -17.04 -28.25 14.33
C LYS A 125 -16.84 -28.56 15.81
N CYS A 126 -15.77 -28.06 16.41
CA CYS A 126 -15.39 -28.34 17.79
C CYS A 126 -15.37 -27.08 18.66
N LYS A 127 -15.88 -25.95 18.14
CA LYS A 127 -16.02 -24.73 18.92
C LYS A 127 -17.10 -24.93 19.98
N VAL A 128 -16.89 -24.35 21.15
CA VAL A 128 -17.89 -24.29 22.24
C VAL A 128 -18.44 -22.87 22.33
N GLU A 129 -19.46 -22.67 23.17
CA GLU A 129 -19.99 -21.33 23.45
C GLU A 129 -18.88 -20.40 23.97
N GLY A 130 -18.94 -19.13 23.57
CA GLY A 130 -17.92 -18.12 23.87
C GLY A 130 -16.72 -18.08 22.92
N MET A 131 -16.49 -19.11 22.10
CA MET A 131 -15.37 -19.10 21.15
C MET A 131 -15.65 -18.27 19.89
N VAL A 132 -14.65 -17.49 19.47
CA VAL A 132 -14.66 -16.61 18.29
C VAL A 132 -13.68 -17.11 17.22
N ASP A 133 -13.92 -16.78 15.95
CA ASP A 133 -12.97 -17.07 14.87
C ASP A 133 -11.80 -16.07 14.91
N ILE A 134 -10.65 -16.53 15.36
CA ILE A 134 -9.43 -15.72 15.56
C ILE A 134 -8.70 -15.51 14.22
N LEU A 135 -8.78 -16.48 13.29
CA LEU A 135 -8.07 -16.41 12.00
C LEU A 135 -8.83 -15.63 10.94
N HIS A 136 -10.17 -15.71 10.98
CA HIS A 136 -11.06 -15.07 10.02
C HIS A 136 -12.09 -14.21 10.77
N PRO A 137 -11.65 -13.16 11.48
CA PRO A 137 -12.56 -12.29 12.21
C PRO A 137 -13.57 -11.66 11.25
N LYS A 138 -14.77 -11.41 11.79
CA LYS A 138 -15.87 -10.79 11.05
C LYS A 138 -15.98 -9.32 11.39
N CYS A 139 -16.45 -8.55 10.42
CA CYS A 139 -16.79 -7.15 10.59
C CYS A 139 -17.93 -7.05 11.61
N PHE A 140 -17.74 -6.30 12.69
CA PHE A 140 -18.75 -6.18 13.74
C PHE A 140 -20.01 -5.44 13.28
N VAL A 141 -19.97 -4.75 12.13
CA VAL A 141 -21.11 -4.01 11.55
C VAL A 141 -21.98 -4.91 10.67
N CYS A 142 -21.38 -5.72 9.78
CA CYS A 142 -22.14 -6.50 8.78
C CYS A 142 -21.82 -8.00 8.72
N GLY A 143 -20.92 -8.50 9.56
CA GLY A 143 -20.59 -9.93 9.62
C GLY A 143 -19.75 -10.48 8.46
N THR A 144 -19.39 -9.66 7.47
CA THR A 144 -18.46 -10.06 6.38
C THR A 144 -17.02 -10.19 6.90
N ARG A 145 -16.09 -10.70 6.09
CA ARG A 145 -14.69 -10.86 6.51
C ARG A 145 -14.05 -9.52 6.87
N ALA A 146 -13.54 -9.40 8.10
CA ALA A 146 -12.77 -8.24 8.54
C ALA A 146 -11.31 -8.40 8.14
N SER A 147 -10.74 -7.36 7.56
CA SER A 147 -9.31 -7.31 7.18
C SER A 147 -8.71 -5.93 7.37
N TYR A 148 -9.54 -4.96 7.79
CA TYR A 148 -9.19 -3.55 7.86
C TYR A 148 -9.41 -3.01 9.28
N PRO A 149 -8.72 -1.91 9.64
CA PRO A 149 -8.79 -1.36 10.98
C PRO A 149 -10.10 -0.61 11.26
N ASP A 150 -10.40 -0.42 12.55
CA ASP A 150 -11.43 0.53 13.02
C ASP A 150 -10.89 1.97 13.10
N ALA A 151 -11.74 2.90 13.53
CA ALA A 151 -11.36 4.31 13.73
C ALA A 151 -10.25 4.51 14.78
N ALA A 152 -10.09 3.59 15.72
CA ALA A 152 -9.02 3.59 16.71
C ALA A 152 -7.73 2.91 16.20
N GLY A 153 -7.72 2.42 14.96
CA GLY A 153 -6.59 1.73 14.36
C GLY A 153 -6.44 0.27 14.75
N LYS A 154 -7.39 -0.33 15.48
CA LYS A 154 -7.32 -1.75 15.85
C LYS A 154 -7.46 -2.61 14.59
N PRO A 155 -6.52 -3.52 14.30
CA PRO A 155 -6.51 -4.28 13.05
C PRO A 155 -7.65 -5.31 13.01
N ARG A 156 -8.08 -5.64 11.78
CA ARG A 156 -9.02 -6.73 11.47
C ARG A 156 -10.38 -6.64 12.19
N GLN A 157 -10.90 -5.42 12.33
CA GLN A 157 -12.21 -5.15 12.95
C GLN A 157 -13.31 -4.90 11.91
N LEU A 158 -12.95 -4.34 10.76
CA LEU A 158 -13.91 -3.90 9.74
C LEU A 158 -13.60 -4.54 8.37
N CYS A 159 -14.64 -4.60 7.53
CA CYS A 159 -14.46 -4.83 6.10
C CYS A 159 -13.95 -3.56 5.43
N ALA A 160 -13.55 -3.67 4.16
CA ALA A 160 -12.99 -2.54 3.41
C ALA A 160 -13.94 -1.33 3.38
N ALA A 161 -15.23 -1.58 3.08
CA ALA A 161 -16.27 -0.56 3.01
C ALA A 161 -16.48 0.16 4.36
N HIS A 162 -16.68 -0.58 5.45
CA HIS A 162 -16.89 0.03 6.77
C HIS A 162 -15.63 0.69 7.32
N SER A 163 -14.44 0.18 7.01
CA SER A 163 -13.18 0.83 7.39
C SER A 163 -12.98 2.15 6.65
N SER A 164 -13.42 2.24 5.39
CA SER A 164 -13.44 3.50 4.66
C SER A 164 -14.52 4.47 5.12
N ALA A 165 -15.71 3.98 5.48
CA ALA A 165 -16.77 4.83 6.06
C ALA A 165 -16.31 5.54 7.35
N VAL A 166 -15.42 4.91 8.13
CA VAL A 166 -14.84 5.51 9.34
C VAL A 166 -13.47 6.18 9.11
N GLY A 167 -13.05 6.34 7.85
CA GLY A 167 -11.78 6.98 7.48
C GLY A 167 -10.51 6.22 7.88
N ALA A 168 -10.62 4.95 8.30
CA ALA A 168 -9.50 4.11 8.72
C ALA A 168 -8.82 3.35 7.56
N HIS A 169 -9.48 3.29 6.39
CA HIS A 169 -8.95 2.72 5.16
C HIS A 169 -9.38 3.54 3.95
N VAL A 170 -8.59 3.55 2.89
CA VAL A 170 -8.99 4.15 1.59
C VAL A 170 -9.28 3.00 0.63
N LEU A 171 -10.54 2.85 0.23
CA LEU A 171 -10.93 1.91 -0.83
C LEU A 171 -10.26 2.33 -2.14
N SER A 172 -9.31 1.54 -2.63
CA SER A 172 -8.90 1.61 -4.04
C SER A 172 -9.62 0.51 -4.82
N SER A 173 -10.64 0.88 -5.59
CA SER A 173 -11.22 -0.02 -6.59
C SER A 173 -10.51 0.18 -7.94
N PRO A 174 -10.14 -0.88 -8.68
CA PRO A 174 -9.41 -0.76 -9.95
C PRO A 174 -10.28 -0.35 -11.16
N SER A 175 -11.55 -0.01 -10.99
CA SER A 175 -12.46 0.30 -12.10
C SER A 175 -13.52 1.30 -11.67
N TRP A 176 -13.52 2.45 -12.36
CA TRP A 176 -14.43 3.60 -12.26
C TRP A 176 -14.65 4.13 -10.84
N SER A 177 -14.07 5.31 -10.58
CA SER A 177 -14.12 5.95 -9.27
C SER A 177 -15.49 6.60 -9.06
N ARG A 178 -16.26 6.10 -8.10
CA ARG A 178 -17.50 6.76 -7.65
C ARG A 178 -17.19 8.18 -7.15
N ALA A 179 -16.10 8.34 -6.40
CA ALA A 179 -15.63 9.65 -5.96
C ALA A 179 -15.33 10.61 -7.12
N ALA A 180 -14.83 10.11 -8.25
CA ALA A 180 -14.66 10.93 -9.45
C ALA A 180 -16.01 11.33 -10.06
N SER A 181 -16.98 10.41 -10.15
CA SER A 181 -18.33 10.72 -10.61
C SER A 181 -18.96 11.80 -9.75
N ASP A 182 -19.01 11.60 -8.44
CA ASP A 182 -19.60 12.53 -7.48
C ASP A 182 -18.93 13.91 -7.56
N CYS A 183 -17.60 13.94 -7.71
CA CYS A 183 -16.84 15.18 -7.89
C CYS A 183 -17.24 15.92 -9.16
N PHE A 184 -17.41 15.20 -10.29
CA PHE A 184 -17.79 15.83 -11.54
C PHE A 184 -19.25 16.28 -11.56
N ASP A 185 -20.18 15.57 -10.92
CA ASP A 185 -21.58 16.01 -10.79
C ASP A 185 -21.66 17.36 -10.07
N LEU A 186 -20.93 17.50 -8.96
CA LEU A 186 -20.82 18.76 -8.23
C LEU A 186 -20.13 19.86 -9.05
N LEU A 187 -19.12 19.53 -9.86
CA LEU A 187 -18.44 20.49 -10.72
C LEU A 187 -19.31 21.00 -11.87
N GLU A 188 -20.14 20.13 -12.44
CA GLU A 188 -21.08 20.48 -13.51
C GLU A 188 -22.19 21.38 -12.99
N GLU A 189 -22.78 21.03 -11.85
CA GLU A 189 -23.76 21.86 -11.15
C GLU A 189 -23.18 23.25 -10.86
N ALA A 190 -21.99 23.30 -10.25
CA ALA A 190 -21.35 24.57 -9.89
C ALA A 190 -20.95 25.44 -11.09
N GLN A 191 -20.69 24.83 -12.26
CA GLN A 191 -20.29 25.55 -13.47
C GLN A 191 -21.47 25.76 -14.45
N GLY A 192 -22.63 25.18 -14.18
CA GLY A 192 -23.80 25.23 -15.05
C GLY A 192 -23.58 24.63 -16.43
N PHE A 193 -22.72 23.60 -16.56
CA PHE A 193 -22.53 22.90 -17.84
C PHE A 193 -22.20 21.42 -17.63
N ASP A 194 -22.52 20.62 -18.65
CA ASP A 194 -22.33 19.17 -18.68
C ASP A 194 -21.08 18.78 -19.47
N TYR A 195 -20.19 17.96 -18.90
CA TYR A 195 -19.07 17.41 -19.66
C TYR A 195 -19.59 16.30 -20.58
N ARG A 196 -19.50 16.50 -21.91
CA ARG A 196 -20.05 15.56 -22.90
C ARG A 196 -19.54 14.12 -22.78
N PHE A 197 -18.24 13.94 -22.58
CA PHE A 197 -17.62 12.60 -22.52
C PHE A 197 -17.08 12.35 -21.13
N ARG A 198 -17.90 11.74 -20.27
CA ARG A 198 -17.51 11.22 -18.95
C ARG A 198 -18.39 10.04 -18.58
N ARG A 199 -17.94 9.28 -17.59
CA ARG A 199 -18.78 8.27 -16.92
C ARG A 199 -19.56 8.90 -15.77
N ARG A 200 -20.79 8.42 -15.58
CA ARG A 200 -21.68 8.80 -14.48
C ARG A 200 -22.18 7.55 -13.78
N PHE A 201 -22.23 7.60 -12.46
CA PHE A 201 -22.89 6.56 -11.67
C PHE A 201 -24.27 7.07 -11.27
N ASP A 202 -25.30 6.35 -11.68
CA ASP A 202 -26.67 6.59 -11.27
C ASP A 202 -26.94 5.83 -9.97
N GLU A 203 -27.21 6.55 -8.89
CA GLU A 203 -27.48 5.95 -7.58
C GLU A 203 -28.82 5.21 -7.53
N GLU A 204 -29.84 5.72 -8.21
CA GLU A 204 -31.19 5.14 -8.21
C GLU A 204 -31.20 3.84 -9.03
N ALA A 205 -30.54 3.84 -10.19
CA ALA A 205 -30.40 2.68 -11.04
C ALA A 205 -29.28 1.72 -10.59
N GLY A 206 -28.37 2.17 -9.72
CA GLY A 206 -27.17 1.43 -9.31
C GLY A 206 -26.26 1.06 -10.48
N ALA A 207 -26.24 1.88 -11.54
CA ALA A 207 -25.64 1.54 -12.83
C ALA A 207 -24.75 2.67 -13.38
N TRP A 208 -23.76 2.28 -14.20
CA TRP A 208 -22.88 3.23 -14.88
C TRP A 208 -23.43 3.61 -16.26
N SER A 209 -23.37 4.89 -16.59
CA SER A 209 -23.74 5.45 -17.90
C SER A 209 -22.63 6.37 -18.44
N GLY A 210 -22.83 6.91 -19.65
CA GLY A 210 -21.89 7.81 -20.32
C GLY A 210 -20.77 7.11 -21.07
N GLU A 211 -19.94 7.88 -21.79
CA GLU A 211 -18.90 7.39 -22.69
C GLU A 211 -17.56 8.10 -22.45
N GLU A 212 -16.46 7.35 -22.55
CA GLU A 212 -15.11 7.91 -22.55
C GLU A 212 -14.69 8.25 -24.00
N PHE A 213 -13.88 9.30 -24.15
CA PHE A 213 -13.34 9.69 -25.45
C PHE A 213 -11.85 9.40 -25.55
N ALA A 214 -11.44 8.67 -26.60
CA ALA A 214 -10.04 8.38 -26.92
C ALA A 214 -9.62 9.10 -28.21
N GLY A 215 -8.31 9.17 -28.46
CA GLY A 215 -7.78 9.74 -29.71
C GLY A 215 -7.53 11.25 -29.68
N LEU A 216 -7.57 11.86 -28.51
CA LEU A 216 -7.19 13.27 -28.32
C LEU A 216 -5.69 13.51 -28.52
N VAL A 217 -4.86 12.49 -28.31
CA VAL A 217 -3.40 12.53 -28.50
C VAL A 217 -3.04 11.53 -29.60
N PRO A 218 -2.34 11.96 -30.67
CA PRO A 218 -1.93 11.06 -31.76
C PRO A 218 -1.17 9.84 -31.24
N ASP A 219 -1.45 8.66 -31.81
CA ASP A 219 -0.81 7.37 -31.49
C ASP A 219 -0.92 6.94 -30.01
N ARG A 220 -1.82 7.55 -29.24
CA ARG A 220 -2.05 7.22 -27.83
C ARG A 220 -3.54 7.03 -27.58
N ALA A 221 -3.90 5.86 -27.05
CA ALA A 221 -5.27 5.56 -26.61
C ALA A 221 -5.57 6.13 -25.21
N PHE A 222 -5.09 7.35 -24.90
CA PHE A 222 -5.40 7.99 -23.62
C PHE A 222 -6.86 8.41 -23.57
N ARG A 223 -7.49 8.15 -22.43
CA ARG A 223 -8.87 8.53 -22.13
C ARG A 223 -8.86 9.39 -20.87
N PRO A 224 -9.16 10.69 -20.97
CA PRO A 224 -9.37 11.51 -19.79
C PRO A 224 -10.68 11.13 -19.10
N ASP A 225 -10.79 11.41 -17.80
CA ASP A 225 -12.00 11.11 -17.03
C ASP A 225 -13.22 11.91 -17.50
N ALA A 226 -12.98 13.16 -17.93
CA ALA A 226 -13.98 13.99 -18.60
C ALA A 226 -13.39 14.76 -19.78
N HIS A 227 -14.15 14.89 -20.87
CA HIS A 227 -13.80 15.69 -22.03
C HIS A 227 -15.01 16.46 -22.59
N ASP A 228 -14.80 17.74 -22.89
CA ASP A 228 -15.74 18.55 -23.66
C ASP A 228 -15.10 19.03 -24.98
N PRO A 229 -15.65 18.62 -26.14
CA PRO A 229 -15.11 19.03 -27.44
C PRO A 229 -15.32 20.51 -27.78
N GLN A 230 -16.45 21.10 -27.39
CA GLN A 230 -16.80 22.49 -27.73
C GLN A 230 -15.84 23.47 -27.04
N ARG A 231 -15.53 23.16 -25.78
CA ARG A 231 -14.64 23.90 -24.90
C ARG A 231 -13.17 23.51 -25.08
N ARG A 232 -12.89 22.48 -25.89
CA ARG A 232 -11.57 21.85 -26.04
C ARG A 232 -10.92 21.59 -24.68
N GLU A 233 -11.68 21.00 -23.77
CA GLU A 233 -11.34 20.89 -22.36
C GLU A 233 -11.28 19.41 -21.94
N ILE A 234 -10.32 19.08 -21.08
CA ILE A 234 -10.32 17.81 -20.37
C ILE A 234 -10.23 18.07 -18.86
N VAL A 235 -10.84 17.18 -18.08
CA VAL A 235 -10.72 17.18 -16.62
C VAL A 235 -10.35 15.78 -16.16
N GLU A 236 -9.42 15.72 -15.21
CA GLU A 236 -8.86 14.49 -14.68
C GLU A 236 -9.04 14.44 -13.15
N PHE A 237 -9.54 13.33 -12.64
CA PHE A 237 -9.63 13.06 -11.22
C PHE A 237 -8.43 12.25 -10.78
N LEU A 238 -7.46 12.91 -10.15
CA LEU A 238 -6.19 12.31 -9.78
C LEU A 238 -6.29 11.60 -8.43
N GLY A 239 -6.68 10.32 -8.47
CA GLY A 239 -6.55 9.38 -7.35
C GLY A 239 -5.10 9.27 -6.89
N ASN A 240 -4.83 9.59 -5.62
CA ASN A 240 -3.46 9.77 -5.12
C ASN A 240 -2.61 8.50 -5.24
N TYR A 241 -3.25 7.34 -5.07
CA TYR A 241 -2.62 6.04 -5.18
C TYR A 241 -2.10 5.75 -6.61
N TYR A 242 -2.82 6.18 -7.65
CA TYR A 242 -2.50 5.92 -9.06
C TYR A 242 -1.66 7.03 -9.70
N HIS A 243 -1.84 8.26 -9.24
CA HIS A 243 -1.23 9.44 -9.84
C HIS A 243 -0.04 10.00 -9.06
N GLY A 244 0.25 9.43 -7.88
CA GLY A 244 1.26 9.95 -6.97
C GLY A 244 0.81 11.22 -6.27
N PHE A 245 1.40 11.52 -5.12
CA PHE A 245 1.05 12.72 -4.37
C PHE A 245 1.78 13.95 -4.92
N PRO A 246 1.20 15.17 -4.83
CA PRO A 246 1.89 16.39 -5.23
C PRO A 246 3.09 16.71 -4.31
N PRO A 247 4.11 17.47 -4.76
CA PRO A 247 5.35 17.71 -4.01
C PRO A 247 5.19 18.28 -2.59
N LYS A 248 4.13 19.04 -2.36
CA LYS A 248 3.85 19.66 -1.05
C LYS A 248 3.15 18.70 -0.07
N HIS A 249 2.69 17.55 -0.54
CA HIS A 249 1.96 16.61 0.30
C HIS A 249 2.91 15.80 1.19
N PRO A 250 2.59 15.54 2.47
CA PRO A 250 3.46 14.78 3.38
C PRO A 250 3.84 13.38 2.85
N GLN A 251 2.93 12.76 2.08
CA GLN A 251 3.15 11.44 1.48
C GLN A 251 3.83 11.51 0.09
N HIS A 252 4.37 12.66 -0.34
CA HIS A 252 5.02 12.78 -1.66
C HIS A 252 6.13 11.76 -1.87
N LEU A 253 6.97 11.52 -0.86
CA LEU A 253 8.10 10.57 -0.94
C LEU A 253 7.69 9.11 -0.61
N SER A 254 6.40 8.82 -0.54
CA SER A 254 5.91 7.47 -0.25
C SER A 254 6.13 6.50 -1.42
N PHE A 255 6.18 5.21 -1.10
CA PHE A 255 6.17 4.14 -2.10
C PHE A 255 4.71 3.76 -2.39
N THR A 256 4.38 3.55 -3.67
CA THR A 256 3.08 3.03 -4.10
C THR A 256 3.26 1.65 -4.73
N CYS A 257 2.23 0.80 -4.70
CA CYS A 257 2.30 -0.51 -5.36
C CYS A 257 1.94 -0.49 -6.85
N VAL A 258 1.62 0.67 -7.42
CA VAL A 258 1.29 0.80 -8.85
C VAL A 258 2.57 0.71 -9.68
N GLY A 259 2.72 -0.41 -10.40
CA GLY A 259 3.87 -0.65 -11.30
C GLY A 259 5.24 -0.67 -10.60
N GLY A 260 5.28 -0.81 -9.27
CA GLY A 260 6.51 -0.74 -8.47
C GLY A 260 7.15 0.66 -8.41
N LYS A 261 6.39 1.72 -8.68
CA LYS A 261 6.87 3.10 -8.75
C LYS A 261 6.66 3.86 -7.44
N THR A 262 7.54 4.80 -7.19
CA THR A 262 7.41 5.76 -6.09
C THR A 262 6.35 6.83 -6.43
N SER A 263 5.78 7.45 -5.40
CA SER A 263 4.83 8.56 -5.57
C SER A 263 5.38 9.71 -6.43
N PRO A 264 6.66 10.14 -6.29
CA PRO A 264 7.23 11.17 -7.17
C PRO A 264 7.34 10.75 -8.63
N GLU A 265 7.63 9.47 -8.91
CA GLU A 265 7.69 8.93 -10.28
C GLU A 265 6.30 8.95 -10.93
N LEU A 266 5.27 8.46 -10.22
CA LEU A 266 3.88 8.50 -10.71
C LEU A 266 3.38 9.93 -10.93
N HIS A 267 3.72 10.84 -10.01
CA HIS A 267 3.40 12.25 -10.17
C HIS A 267 4.06 12.83 -11.42
N CYS A 268 5.33 12.51 -11.67
CA CYS A 268 6.00 12.97 -12.89
C CYS A 268 5.34 12.42 -14.15
N GLU A 269 5.07 11.11 -14.21
CA GLU A 269 4.42 10.47 -15.37
C GLU A 269 3.01 11.00 -15.60
N THR A 270 2.24 11.19 -14.54
CA THR A 270 0.88 11.76 -14.62
C THR A 270 0.92 13.10 -15.32
N PHE A 271 1.77 14.02 -14.87
CA PHE A 271 1.80 15.33 -15.49
C PHE A 271 2.54 15.37 -16.83
N GLU A 272 3.43 14.42 -17.13
CA GLU A 272 3.96 14.24 -18.49
C GLU A 272 2.85 13.82 -19.45
N ARG A 273 1.90 12.98 -19.02
CA ARG A 273 0.68 12.69 -19.78
C ARG A 273 -0.20 13.94 -19.96
N LEU A 274 -0.39 14.74 -18.90
CA LEU A 274 -1.16 15.99 -19.00
C LEU A 274 -0.51 17.01 -19.94
N ASP A 275 0.83 17.05 -20.02
CA ASP A 275 1.54 17.89 -20.99
C ASP A 275 1.19 17.51 -22.43
N LEU A 276 1.04 16.21 -22.73
CA LEU A 276 0.70 15.76 -24.09
C LEU A 276 -0.67 16.29 -24.53
N PHE A 277 -1.66 16.36 -23.63
CA PHE A 277 -2.96 16.99 -23.96
C PHE A 277 -2.83 18.50 -24.17
N LEU A 278 -2.03 19.19 -23.34
CA LEU A 278 -1.75 20.63 -23.54
C LEU A 278 -1.11 20.90 -24.90
N GLU A 279 -0.22 20.01 -25.36
CA GLU A 279 0.45 20.11 -26.67
C GLU A 279 -0.54 20.00 -27.85
N GLN A 280 -1.69 19.34 -27.65
CA GLN A 280 -2.79 19.30 -28.64
C GLN A 280 -3.71 20.54 -28.59
N GLY A 281 -3.34 21.55 -27.79
CA GLY A 281 -4.12 22.78 -27.62
C GLY A 281 -5.39 22.59 -26.78
N LEU A 282 -5.47 21.53 -25.96
CA LEU A 282 -6.56 21.34 -25.01
C LEU A 282 -6.33 22.16 -23.74
N ARG A 283 -7.42 22.60 -23.11
CA ARG A 283 -7.41 23.16 -21.76
C ARG A 283 -7.48 22.01 -20.77
N VAL A 284 -6.43 21.83 -19.96
CA VAL A 284 -6.30 20.69 -19.07
C VAL A 284 -6.56 21.13 -17.62
N PHE A 285 -7.59 20.54 -17.02
CA PHE A 285 -7.93 20.71 -15.62
C PHE A 285 -7.80 19.38 -14.87
N TYR A 286 -7.64 19.47 -13.55
CA TYR A 286 -7.59 18.28 -12.70
C TYR A 286 -8.01 18.59 -11.27
N VAL A 287 -8.49 17.57 -10.58
CA VAL A 287 -8.80 17.59 -9.14
C VAL A 287 -8.01 16.48 -8.46
N TRP A 288 -7.49 16.74 -7.26
CA TRP A 288 -6.85 15.70 -6.45
C TRP A 288 -7.86 15.04 -5.51
N GLU A 289 -7.79 13.71 -5.39
CA GLU A 289 -8.67 12.93 -4.50
C GLU A 289 -8.60 13.36 -3.02
N HIS A 290 -7.40 13.56 -2.47
CA HIS A 290 -7.26 14.06 -1.09
C HIS A 290 -7.90 15.44 -0.89
N GLU A 291 -7.82 16.34 -1.89
CA GLU A 291 -8.43 17.67 -1.79
C GLU A 291 -9.94 17.59 -1.87
N PHE A 292 -10.48 16.70 -2.71
CA PHE A 292 -11.92 16.43 -2.74
C PHE A 292 -12.42 15.80 -1.44
N THR A 293 -11.65 14.87 -0.86
CA THR A 293 -11.98 14.25 0.43
C THR A 293 -12.05 15.29 1.54
N GLU A 294 -11.07 16.21 1.62
CA GLU A 294 -11.11 17.31 2.61
C GLU A 294 -12.26 18.28 2.32
N TRP A 295 -12.54 18.57 1.05
CA TRP A 295 -13.69 19.39 0.66
C TRP A 295 -15.03 18.77 1.10
N GLN A 296 -15.22 17.45 0.92
CA GLN A 296 -16.43 16.74 1.36
C GLN A 296 -16.63 16.81 2.88
N LYS A 297 -15.53 16.73 3.66
CA LYS A 297 -15.60 16.90 5.13
C LYS A 297 -16.11 18.30 5.51
N LEU A 298 -15.60 19.34 4.85
CA LEU A 298 -16.07 20.72 5.07
C LEU A 298 -17.50 20.92 4.57
N ALA A 299 -17.91 20.22 3.51
CA ALA A 299 -19.27 20.32 2.98
C ALA A 299 -20.27 19.72 3.97
N ALA A 300 -19.91 18.62 4.64
CA ALA A 300 -20.72 18.01 5.68
C ALA A 300 -20.94 18.93 6.90
N THR A 301 -20.04 19.90 7.15
CA THR A 301 -20.18 20.90 8.22
C THR A 301 -20.76 22.24 7.73
N GLY A 302 -21.07 22.37 6.43
CA GLY A 302 -21.56 23.62 5.83
C GLY A 302 -20.49 24.70 5.65
N GLU A 303 -19.22 24.35 5.81
CA GLU A 303 -18.08 25.28 5.75
C GLU A 303 -17.28 25.19 4.44
N ALA A 304 -17.69 24.30 3.52
CA ALA A 304 -16.96 24.11 2.27
C ALA A 304 -16.97 25.37 1.40
N PRO A 305 -15.80 25.78 0.86
CA PRO A 305 -15.76 26.76 -0.22
C PRO A 305 -16.41 26.19 -1.50
N PRO A 306 -16.67 27.00 -2.54
CA PRO A 306 -17.14 26.48 -3.82
C PRO A 306 -16.21 25.37 -4.36
N ILE A 307 -16.76 24.30 -4.92
CA ILE A 307 -15.97 23.15 -5.41
C ILE A 307 -15.00 23.53 -6.54
N SER A 308 -15.28 24.60 -7.28
CA SER A 308 -14.36 25.19 -8.25
C SER A 308 -13.00 25.58 -7.64
N ARG A 309 -12.91 25.74 -6.31
CA ARG A 309 -11.66 26.06 -5.60
C ARG A 309 -10.62 24.94 -5.66
N ILE A 310 -11.05 23.69 -5.75
CA ILE A 310 -10.18 22.51 -5.88
C ILE A 310 -9.96 22.07 -7.34
N LEU A 311 -10.66 22.69 -8.29
CA LEU A 311 -10.43 22.50 -9.73
C LEU A 311 -9.17 23.27 -10.16
N ARG A 312 -8.10 22.54 -10.45
CA ARG A 312 -6.79 23.11 -10.80
C ARG A 312 -6.61 23.16 -12.31
N ARG A 313 -6.04 24.25 -12.80
CA ARG A 313 -5.63 24.39 -14.21
C ARG A 313 -4.17 24.02 -14.39
N HIS A 314 -3.89 23.06 -15.28
CA HIS A 314 -2.54 22.76 -15.72
C HIS A 314 -2.10 23.75 -16.82
N THR A 315 -0.85 24.22 -16.78
CA THR A 315 -0.36 25.25 -17.70
C THR A 315 1.07 24.96 -18.17
N GLN A 316 1.46 25.57 -19.30
CA GLN A 316 2.83 25.47 -19.82
C GLN A 316 3.91 26.01 -18.84
N ARG A 317 3.55 26.94 -17.94
CA ARG A 317 4.49 27.43 -16.92
C ARG A 317 4.81 26.32 -15.91
N SER A 318 3.79 25.54 -15.55
CA SER A 318 3.91 24.33 -14.72
C SER A 318 4.81 23.29 -15.40
N SER A 319 4.67 23.09 -16.71
CA SER A 319 5.46 22.12 -17.48
C SER A 319 6.92 22.55 -17.68
N LYS A 320 7.17 23.83 -17.99
CA LYS A 320 8.53 24.40 -18.12
C LYS A 320 9.33 24.30 -16.81
N ALA A 321 8.73 24.67 -15.67
CA ALA A 321 9.35 24.56 -14.36
C ALA A 321 9.71 23.10 -13.99
N ARG A 322 8.87 22.14 -14.40
CA ARG A 322 9.14 20.71 -14.21
C ARG A 322 10.24 20.19 -15.13
N ARG A 323 10.27 20.60 -16.41
CA ARG A 323 11.33 20.21 -17.36
C ARG A 323 12.69 20.75 -16.94
N THR A 324 12.76 21.98 -16.42
CA THR A 324 14.01 22.53 -15.85
C THR A 324 14.42 21.78 -14.58
N ALA A 325 13.50 21.49 -13.65
CA ALA A 325 13.80 20.70 -12.46
C ALA A 325 14.29 19.27 -12.79
N LYS A 326 13.67 18.60 -13.77
CA LYS A 326 14.09 17.27 -14.25
C LYS A 326 15.46 17.31 -14.93
N LYS A 327 15.74 18.37 -15.71
CA LYS A 327 17.06 18.58 -16.33
C LYS A 327 18.11 18.75 -15.25
N SER A 328 17.89 19.65 -14.29
CA SER A 328 18.79 19.89 -13.14
C SER A 328 19.02 18.64 -12.28
N ALA A 329 17.97 17.85 -12.01
CA ALA A 329 18.09 16.59 -11.28
C ALA A 329 18.91 15.54 -12.05
N LYS A 330 18.74 15.45 -13.38
CA LYS A 330 19.56 14.58 -14.24
C LYS A 330 21.01 15.05 -14.31
N THR A 331 21.29 16.36 -14.43
CA THR A 331 22.67 16.88 -14.43
C THR A 331 23.33 16.67 -13.08
N ALA A 332 22.63 16.90 -11.97
CA ALA A 332 23.16 16.64 -10.62
C ALA A 332 23.46 15.14 -10.41
N ALA A 333 22.56 14.25 -10.85
CA ALA A 333 22.79 12.81 -10.79
C ALA A 333 23.92 12.32 -11.72
N ALA A 334 24.17 13.01 -12.84
CA ALA A 334 25.28 12.72 -13.74
C ALA A 334 26.62 13.26 -13.21
N ALA A 335 26.64 14.45 -12.60
CA ALA A 335 27.82 15.04 -11.96
C ALA A 335 28.26 14.23 -10.73
N ALA A 336 27.31 13.80 -9.89
CA ALA A 336 27.58 12.94 -8.74
C ALA A 336 28.19 11.57 -9.12
N LYS A 337 27.90 11.05 -10.31
CA LYS A 337 28.51 9.82 -10.83
C LYS A 337 29.92 10.03 -11.38
N ARG A 338 30.25 11.23 -11.88
CA ARG A 338 31.58 11.57 -12.40
C ARG A 338 32.60 11.86 -11.31
N HIS A 339 32.16 12.35 -10.15
CA HIS A 339 33.02 12.55 -8.97
C HIS A 339 33.23 11.28 -8.13
N ALA A 340 32.53 10.19 -8.45
CA ALA A 340 32.61 8.90 -7.76
C ALA A 340 33.31 7.81 -8.61
N SER A 341 33.99 8.19 -9.70
CA SER A 341 34.83 7.32 -10.53
C SER A 341 36.30 7.66 -10.37
#